data_AF-A0A2P4YDU5-F1
#
_entry.id   AF-A0A2P4YDU5-F1
#
_cell.length_a   1.000
_cell.length_b   1.000
_cell.length_c   1.000
_cell.angle_alpha   90.00
_cell.angle_beta   90.00
_cell.angle_gamma   90.00
#
_symmetry.space_group_name_H-M   'P 1'
#
loop_
_entity.id
_entity.type
_entity.pdbx_description
1 polymer ?
#
loop_
_entity_poly.entity_id
_entity_poly.type
_entity_poly.pdbx_seq_one_letter_code
_entity_poly.pdbx_strand_id
1 'polypeptide(L)'
;MAAVEGPDVYHASWEAWLSYFTGYCERTLQVLPVKETMSRVERNKRLLRTKKGADASQLIPQDIEPYQRTYICTHGWQKRKSRSEGSRPRQHIRLTNCPFRFVVQWNVKRKELEVKSGHFVHNHQVSARAFATYPSSRDVDSALVSSRVDGMLAVEMRSKPEFGKISTDDAGQIDACIRKMVYADSSASYQTAHGALKGLCERIGVFGFFYYFEKNWNDCQDRWVMHRRADLSHFSNHTNNRLESFFGKLKDGVDGSMAMSQCIKALVTFDRRVENEYGYRHARIGQFVNSNYDDEMANVLRFTTPYVAGHVEKEYARALDSVDIYNFVRDDQDLHDVHVLGGHKPHQLRDDDWGCTCEFSVSMWLPCRHVIDCLPNDRIGCWRAYSMDADC
;
A
#
# COMPACT_ATOMS: atom_id res chain seq x y z
N MET A 1 9.43 13.17 14.98
CA MET A 1 10.69 13.71 14.39
C MET A 1 11.85 12.98 15.03
N ALA A 2 12.82 12.51 14.25
CA ALA A 2 13.98 11.77 14.76
C ALA A 2 15.23 12.65 14.69
N ALA A 3 15.80 12.99 15.84
CA ALA A 3 17.05 13.74 15.94
C ALA A 3 18.24 12.78 15.89
N VAL A 4 19.33 13.20 15.24
CA VAL A 4 20.56 12.42 15.14
C VAL A 4 21.74 13.33 15.47
N GLU A 5 22.81 12.74 15.99
CA GLU A 5 24.04 13.46 16.27
C GLU A 5 24.64 14.06 14.98
N GLY A 6 25.11 15.31 15.06
CA GLY A 6 25.80 15.96 13.95
C GLY A 6 27.19 15.34 13.73
N PRO A 7 27.75 15.41 12.51
CA PRO A 7 29.10 14.97 12.25
C PRO A 7 30.13 15.92 12.89
N ASP A 8 31.35 15.42 13.07
CA ASP A 8 32.47 16.18 13.62
C ASP A 8 32.70 17.45 12.79
N VAL A 9 32.96 18.55 13.48
CA VAL A 9 32.90 19.88 12.86
C VAL A 9 34.09 20.15 11.93
N TYR A 10 35.29 19.64 12.22
CA TYR A 10 36.51 19.99 11.49
C TYR A 10 37.24 18.78 10.93
N HIS A 11 37.74 18.90 9.69
CA HIS A 11 38.47 17.83 8.99
C HIS A 11 39.65 18.40 8.20
N ALA A 12 40.78 17.70 8.16
CA ALA A 12 42.00 18.19 7.50
C ALA A 12 41.87 18.29 5.97
N SER A 13 41.13 17.38 5.33
CA SER A 13 41.00 17.29 3.87
C SER A 13 39.69 16.63 3.45
N TRP A 14 39.36 16.69 2.16
CA TRP A 14 38.20 15.97 1.62
C TRP A 14 38.35 14.44 1.72
N GLU A 15 39.57 13.93 1.66
CA GLU A 15 39.84 12.50 1.85
C GLU A 15 39.56 12.06 3.29
N ALA A 16 40.04 12.83 4.27
CA ALA A 16 39.75 12.61 5.68
C ALA A 16 38.23 12.67 5.95
N TRP A 17 37.55 13.67 5.38
CA TRP A 17 36.10 13.79 5.45
C TRP A 17 35.39 12.58 4.86
N LEU A 18 35.76 12.13 3.65
CA LEU A 18 35.09 11.00 2.98
C LEU A 18 35.27 9.69 3.75
N SER A 19 36.46 9.45 4.30
CA SER A 19 36.72 8.29 5.15
C SER A 19 35.86 8.31 6.42
N TYR A 20 35.83 9.45 7.12
CA TYR A 20 34.98 9.65 8.30
C TYR A 20 33.48 9.52 7.97
N PHE A 21 33.06 10.12 6.86
CA PHE A 21 31.66 10.26 6.47
C PHE A 21 30.98 8.91 6.21
N THR A 22 31.70 7.94 5.64
CA THR A 22 31.19 6.56 5.49
C THR A 22 30.84 5.96 6.84
N GLY A 23 31.76 6.02 7.82
CA GLY A 23 31.51 5.53 9.16
C GLY A 23 30.42 6.31 9.90
N TYR A 24 30.32 7.63 9.70
CA TYR A 24 29.22 8.44 10.23
C TYR A 24 27.87 7.97 9.69
N CYS A 25 27.75 7.76 8.37
CA CYS A 25 26.54 7.26 7.73
C CYS A 25 26.13 5.87 8.26
N GLU A 26 27.08 4.97 8.46
CA GLU A 26 26.84 3.63 9.02
C GLU A 26 26.39 3.69 10.48
N ARG A 27 27.09 4.45 11.34
CA ARG A 27 26.74 4.59 12.76
C ARG A 27 25.37 5.23 12.96
N THR A 28 25.03 6.21 12.13
CA THR A 28 23.75 6.93 12.20
C THR A 28 22.65 6.27 11.40
N LEU A 29 22.95 5.23 10.62
CA LEU A 29 22.02 4.47 9.77
C LEU A 29 21.36 5.34 8.68
N GLN A 30 22.15 6.19 8.03
CA GLN A 30 21.69 7.18 7.05
C GLN A 30 22.42 7.07 5.72
N VAL A 31 21.70 7.31 4.63
CA VAL A 31 22.29 7.55 3.31
C VAL A 31 22.11 9.02 2.97
N LEU A 32 23.22 9.72 2.75
CA LEU A 32 23.25 11.16 2.65
C LEU A 32 23.84 11.60 1.30
N PRO A 33 23.01 11.77 0.25
CA PRO A 33 23.47 12.26 -1.04
C PRO A 33 23.94 13.72 -1.00
N VAL A 34 24.87 14.05 -1.91
CA VAL A 34 25.27 15.43 -2.18
C VAL A 34 24.19 16.10 -3.02
N LYS A 35 23.59 17.17 -2.50
CA LYS A 35 22.61 18.00 -3.20
C LYS A 35 23.28 18.94 -4.20
N GLU A 36 24.30 19.64 -3.73
CA GLU A 36 24.98 20.71 -4.44
C GLU A 36 26.48 20.64 -4.16
N THR A 37 27.29 20.91 -5.18
CA THR A 37 28.74 21.07 -5.07
C THR A 37 29.12 22.42 -5.63
N MET A 38 29.90 23.20 -4.88
CA MET A 38 30.47 24.46 -5.36
C MET A 38 31.98 24.26 -5.56
N SER A 39 32.42 24.39 -6.81
CA SER A 39 33.84 24.26 -7.16
C SER A 39 34.66 25.41 -6.61
N ARG A 40 35.98 25.18 -6.49
CA ARG A 40 36.93 26.22 -6.13
C ARG A 40 36.85 27.41 -7.09
N VAL A 41 36.85 27.10 -8.39
CA VAL A 41 36.87 28.08 -9.47
C VAL A 41 35.65 29.00 -9.37
N GLU A 42 34.46 28.43 -9.20
CA GLU A 42 33.24 29.21 -9.09
C GLU A 42 33.21 30.07 -7.81
N ARG A 43 33.69 29.54 -6.68
CA ARG A 43 33.82 30.34 -5.44
C ARG A 43 34.81 31.49 -5.62
N ASN A 44 35.99 31.25 -6.20
CA ASN A 44 37.01 32.30 -6.38
C ASN A 44 36.50 33.37 -7.35
N LYS A 45 35.81 32.98 -8.43
CA LYS A 45 35.13 33.88 -9.37
C LYS A 45 34.08 34.76 -8.68
N ARG A 46 33.27 34.19 -7.77
CA ARG A 46 32.31 34.95 -6.96
C ARG A 46 32.99 35.91 -5.98
N LEU A 47 34.07 35.47 -5.33
CA LEU A 47 34.81 36.28 -4.36
C LEU A 47 35.47 37.51 -5.01
N LEU A 48 36.07 37.36 -6.20
CA LEU A 48 36.69 38.46 -6.96
C LEU A 48 35.71 39.59 -7.32
N ARG A 49 34.40 39.31 -7.35
CA ARG A 49 33.35 40.33 -7.56
C ARG A 49 32.99 41.11 -6.29
N THR A 50 33.64 40.83 -5.17
CA THR A 50 33.37 41.47 -3.87
C THR A 50 34.59 42.24 -3.39
N LYS A 51 34.40 43.17 -2.45
CA LYS A 51 35.50 43.91 -1.81
C LYS A 51 36.55 43.00 -1.15
N LYS A 52 36.17 41.79 -0.74
CA LYS A 52 37.06 40.78 -0.13
C LYS A 52 37.95 40.06 -1.15
N GLY A 53 37.64 40.14 -2.44
CA GLY A 53 38.44 39.54 -3.52
C GLY A 53 39.73 40.29 -3.83
N ALA A 54 39.91 41.50 -3.29
CA ALA A 54 41.18 42.24 -3.37
C ALA A 54 42.29 41.60 -2.52
N ASP A 55 41.93 40.82 -1.50
CA ASP A 55 42.87 40.09 -0.66
C ASP A 55 43.11 38.68 -1.22
N ALA A 56 44.30 38.47 -1.79
CA ALA A 56 44.71 37.18 -2.36
C ALA A 56 44.72 36.04 -1.32
N SER A 57 44.86 36.35 -0.02
CA SER A 57 44.81 35.33 1.05
C SER A 57 43.42 34.71 1.23
N GLN A 58 42.37 35.35 0.70
CA GLN A 58 41.00 34.84 0.73
C GLN A 58 40.70 33.86 -0.42
N LEU A 59 41.59 33.73 -1.39
CA LEU A 59 41.46 32.78 -2.48
C LEU A 59 41.71 31.35 -1.98
N ILE A 60 40.95 30.41 -2.54
CA ILE A 60 41.12 29.00 -2.18
C ILE A 60 42.32 28.39 -2.90
N PRO A 61 43.18 27.62 -2.18
CA PRO A 61 44.31 26.90 -2.76
C PRO A 61 43.97 25.90 -3.86
N GLN A 62 44.93 25.59 -4.74
CA GLN A 62 44.73 24.77 -5.95
C GLN A 62 44.49 23.28 -5.66
N ASP A 63 44.91 22.80 -4.50
CA ASP A 63 44.77 21.44 -3.98
C ASP A 63 43.38 21.18 -3.38
N ILE A 64 42.58 22.23 -3.13
CA ILE A 64 41.25 22.09 -2.56
C ILE A 64 40.19 22.10 -3.67
N GLU A 65 39.60 20.94 -3.95
CA GLU A 65 38.45 20.78 -4.84
C GLU A 65 37.54 19.65 -4.31
N PRO A 66 36.22 19.87 -4.18
CA PRO A 66 35.50 21.14 -4.34
C PRO A 66 35.71 22.12 -3.17
N TYR A 67 35.23 23.36 -3.27
CA TYR A 67 35.24 24.28 -2.11
C TYR A 67 34.19 23.89 -1.07
N GLN A 68 33.01 23.44 -1.52
CA GLN A 68 31.87 23.16 -0.66
C GLN A 68 30.99 22.04 -1.22
N ARG A 69 30.44 21.21 -0.33
CA ARG A 69 29.36 20.24 -0.61
C ARG A 69 28.21 20.44 0.36
N THR A 70 26.99 20.37 -0.14
CA THR A 70 25.76 20.36 0.66
C THR A 70 25.22 18.94 0.70
N TYR A 71 25.10 18.37 1.90
CA TYR A 71 24.54 17.05 2.13
C TYR A 71 23.09 17.15 2.60
N ILE A 72 22.25 16.26 2.10
CA ILE A 72 20.84 16.15 2.49
C ILE A 72 20.47 14.68 2.71
N CYS A 73 19.33 14.45 3.34
CA CYS A 73 18.71 13.12 3.33
C CYS A 73 18.23 12.75 1.91
N THR A 74 18.23 11.44 1.58
CA THR A 74 17.57 10.88 0.38
C THR A 74 16.10 11.30 0.22
N HIS A 75 15.41 11.59 1.32
CA HIS A 75 14.03 12.07 1.34
C HIS A 75 13.91 13.61 1.31
N GLY A 76 15.03 14.33 1.38
CA GLY A 76 15.09 15.80 1.39
C GLY A 76 15.05 16.44 0.01
N TRP A 77 15.06 15.66 -1.08
CA TRP A 77 14.89 16.20 -2.42
C TRP A 77 13.49 16.76 -2.59
N GLN A 78 13.38 17.92 -3.21
CA GLN A 78 12.09 18.49 -3.58
C GLN A 78 11.53 17.75 -4.80
N LYS A 79 10.21 17.57 -4.82
CA LYS A 79 9.51 17.03 -5.98
C LYS A 79 9.80 17.93 -7.19
N ARG A 80 10.46 17.37 -8.21
CA ARG A 80 10.68 18.09 -9.47
C ARG A 80 9.33 18.32 -10.14
N LYS A 81 9.11 19.52 -10.70
CA LYS A 81 7.98 19.76 -11.58
C LYS A 81 8.09 18.81 -12.78
N SER A 82 7.00 18.09 -13.07
CA SER A 82 6.95 17.21 -14.24
C SER A 82 7.17 18.04 -15.51
N ARG A 83 7.92 17.49 -16.46
CA ARG A 83 8.05 18.06 -17.82
C ARG A 83 7.00 17.50 -18.78
N SER A 84 6.25 16.48 -18.36
CA SER A 84 5.13 15.90 -19.09
C SER A 84 3.80 16.29 -18.45
N GLU A 85 2.78 16.51 -19.27
CA GLU A 85 1.39 16.68 -18.83
C GLU A 85 0.79 15.39 -18.27
N GLY A 86 1.26 14.23 -18.74
CA GLY A 86 0.87 12.93 -18.21
C GLY A 86 1.56 12.61 -16.88
N SER A 87 0.79 12.51 -15.80
CA SER A 87 1.19 11.82 -14.58
C SER A 87 0.46 10.49 -14.46
N ARG A 88 1.17 9.41 -14.13
CA ARG A 88 0.49 8.17 -13.70
C ARG A 88 -0.36 8.49 -12.47
N PRO A 89 -1.66 8.13 -12.43
CA PRO A 89 -2.55 8.56 -11.36
C PRO A 89 -2.04 8.18 -9.98
N ARG A 90 -1.69 6.91 -9.77
CA ARG A 90 -1.21 6.39 -8.48
C ARG A 90 0.31 6.35 -8.43
N GLN A 91 0.90 7.06 -7.48
CA GLN A 91 2.36 7.08 -7.29
C GLN A 91 2.73 7.02 -5.81
N HIS A 92 3.85 6.37 -5.52
CA HIS A 92 4.48 6.43 -4.20
C HIS A 92 5.69 7.37 -4.27
N ILE A 93 5.58 8.55 -3.67
CA ILE A 93 6.62 9.57 -3.71
C ILE A 93 7.50 9.45 -2.46
N ARG A 94 8.78 9.18 -2.67
CA ARG A 94 9.77 9.10 -1.57
C ARG A 94 10.20 10.46 -1.02
N LEU A 95 9.84 11.54 -1.69
CA LEU A 95 10.29 12.90 -1.41
C LEU A 95 9.42 13.54 -0.34
N THR A 96 9.73 13.29 0.94
CA THR A 96 8.97 13.81 2.09
C THR A 96 9.40 15.22 2.49
N ASN A 97 10.22 15.88 1.66
CA ASN A 97 10.83 17.18 1.97
C ASN A 97 11.54 17.17 3.34
N CYS A 98 12.24 16.07 3.63
CA CYS A 98 12.96 15.89 4.89
C CYS A 98 13.91 17.07 5.12
N PRO A 99 13.85 17.74 6.28
CA PRO A 99 14.59 18.97 6.50
C PRO A 99 16.06 18.72 6.88
N PHE A 100 16.48 17.46 7.03
CA PHE A 100 17.85 17.10 7.37
C PHE A 100 18.83 17.61 6.30
N ARG A 101 19.80 18.43 6.72
CA ARG A 101 20.83 18.99 5.84
C ARG A 101 22.02 19.51 6.61
N PHE A 102 23.18 19.55 5.96
CA PHE A 102 24.33 20.32 6.43
C PHE A 102 25.26 20.65 5.27
N VAL A 103 26.22 21.54 5.50
CA VAL A 103 27.20 21.99 4.51
C VAL A 103 28.59 21.68 5.02
N VAL A 104 29.45 21.13 4.16
CA VAL A 104 30.89 20.99 4.41
C VAL A 104 31.60 21.96 3.50
N GLN A 105 32.41 22.86 4.04
CA GLN A 105 33.11 23.89 3.27
C GLN A 105 34.52 24.15 3.80
N TRP A 106 35.40 24.62 2.93
CA TRP A 106 36.76 25.00 3.33
C TRP A 106 36.79 26.30 4.15
N ASN A 107 37.40 26.25 5.34
CA ASN A 107 37.67 27.41 6.17
C ASN A 107 39.06 27.98 5.88
N VAL A 108 39.11 29.15 5.25
CA VAL A 108 40.36 29.81 4.85
C VAL A 108 41.28 30.16 6.03
N LYS A 109 40.71 30.54 7.19
CA LYS A 109 41.50 30.95 8.36
C LYS A 109 42.17 29.75 9.05
N ARG A 110 41.43 28.64 9.17
CA ARG A 110 41.91 27.42 9.82
C ARG A 110 42.69 26.51 8.88
N LYS A 111 42.47 26.65 7.57
CA LYS A 111 42.98 25.73 6.53
C LYS A 111 42.51 24.29 6.75
N GLU A 112 41.23 24.16 7.11
CA GLU A 112 40.54 22.88 7.36
C GLU A 112 39.14 22.94 6.74
N LEU A 113 38.54 21.79 6.47
CA LEU A 113 37.09 21.70 6.19
C LEU A 113 36.30 21.91 7.48
N GLU A 114 35.16 22.57 7.36
CA GLU A 114 34.26 22.88 8.46
C GLU A 114 32.81 22.50 8.09
N VAL A 115 32.13 21.79 8.98
CA VAL A 115 30.70 21.50 8.91
C VAL A 115 29.92 22.72 9.43
N LYS A 116 28.96 23.21 8.64
CA LYS A 116 28.09 24.35 8.97
C LYS A 116 26.64 24.12 8.61
N SER A 117 25.80 25.02 9.13
CA SER A 117 24.37 25.13 8.79
C SER A 117 23.64 23.80 8.95
N GLY A 118 24.00 23.06 10.00
CA GLY A 118 23.49 21.74 10.29
C GLY A 118 22.06 21.81 10.82
N HIS A 119 21.20 21.01 10.22
CA HIS A 119 19.87 20.68 10.72
C HIS A 119 19.78 19.15 10.76
N PHE A 120 19.92 18.58 11.95
CA PHE A 120 20.11 17.13 12.16
C PHE A 120 18.83 16.45 12.64
N VAL A 121 17.70 16.85 12.05
CA VAL A 121 16.39 16.31 12.41
C VAL A 121 15.68 15.78 11.17
N HIS A 122 15.19 14.56 11.26
CA HIS A 122 14.36 13.91 10.26
C HIS A 122 12.87 14.03 10.61
N ASN A 123 12.05 14.17 9.58
CA ASN A 123 10.59 14.05 9.70
C ASN A 123 10.10 12.61 9.47
N HIS A 124 11.02 11.65 9.32
CA HIS A 124 10.75 10.22 9.18
C HIS A 124 11.66 9.45 10.15
N GLN A 125 11.33 8.19 10.40
CA GLN A 125 12.17 7.32 11.23
C GLN A 125 13.50 7.01 10.53
N VAL A 126 14.56 6.88 11.31
CA VAL A 126 15.87 6.35 10.89
C VAL A 126 16.05 5.02 11.62
N SER A 127 16.24 3.92 10.89
CA SER A 127 16.30 2.57 11.46
C SER A 127 17.23 1.67 10.65
N ALA A 128 17.77 0.63 11.30
CA ALA A 128 18.66 -0.32 10.65
C ALA A 128 17.99 -1.03 9.48
N ARG A 129 16.69 -1.34 9.62
CA ARG A 129 15.87 -1.93 8.56
C ARG A 129 15.78 -1.02 7.34
N ALA A 130 15.46 0.27 7.53
CA ALA A 130 15.41 1.22 6.42
C ALA A 130 16.79 1.39 5.77
N PHE A 131 17.85 1.47 6.57
CA PHE A 131 19.23 1.61 6.09
C PHE A 131 19.64 0.43 5.18
N ALA A 132 19.31 -0.80 5.58
CA ALA A 132 19.58 -2.01 4.79
C ALA A 132 18.81 -2.08 3.44
N THR A 133 17.73 -1.29 3.28
CA THR A 133 16.95 -1.29 2.03
C THR A 133 17.46 -0.33 0.98
N TYR A 134 18.34 0.62 1.34
CA TYR A 134 18.92 1.51 0.35
C TYR A 134 19.77 0.71 -0.64
N PRO A 135 19.76 1.07 -1.93
CA PRO A 135 20.64 0.44 -2.89
C PRO A 135 22.09 0.78 -2.51
N SER A 136 22.80 -0.15 -1.88
CA SER A 136 24.19 -0.40 -2.21
C SER A 136 24.21 -0.93 -3.64
N SER A 137 25.26 -0.66 -4.42
CA SER A 137 25.41 -1.08 -5.82
C SER A 137 25.05 -2.57 -5.98
N ARG A 138 23.82 -2.85 -6.42
CA ARG A 138 23.36 -4.20 -6.72
C ARG A 138 23.72 -4.47 -8.17
N ASP A 139 24.91 -5.02 -8.40
CA ASP A 139 25.07 -5.90 -9.54
C ASP A 139 24.16 -7.10 -9.29
N VAL A 140 23.25 -7.33 -10.20
CA VAL A 140 22.34 -8.47 -10.18
C VAL A 140 22.78 -9.38 -11.30
N ASP A 141 23.65 -10.34 -10.97
CA ASP A 141 23.86 -11.54 -11.77
C ASP A 141 22.82 -12.59 -11.32
N SER A 142 21.88 -12.89 -12.20
CA SER A 142 21.24 -14.20 -12.30
C SER A 142 20.11 -14.14 -13.31
N ALA A 143 20.30 -14.94 -14.36
CA ALA A 143 19.28 -15.45 -15.25
C ALA A 143 18.27 -16.32 -14.49
N LEU A 144 16.97 -16.17 -14.77
CA LEU A 144 15.90 -17.20 -14.79
C LEU A 144 14.53 -16.63 -14.39
N VAL A 145 13.68 -16.33 -15.38
CA VAL A 145 12.21 -16.22 -15.21
C VAL A 145 11.51 -16.72 -16.49
N SER A 146 10.68 -17.76 -16.38
CA SER A 146 9.49 -17.98 -17.22
C SER A 146 8.50 -18.95 -16.52
N SER A 147 7.20 -18.80 -16.81
CA SER A 147 6.03 -19.20 -16.02
C SER A 147 5.00 -20.04 -16.79
N ARG A 148 4.08 -20.72 -16.07
CA ARG A 148 2.58 -20.92 -16.29
C ARG A 148 2.14 -22.36 -15.86
N VAL A 149 0.93 -22.71 -15.35
CA VAL A 149 -0.43 -22.10 -15.17
C VAL A 149 -1.36 -23.02 -14.29
N ASP A 150 -2.34 -22.40 -13.59
CA ASP A 150 -3.74 -22.74 -13.12
C ASP A 150 -4.17 -24.15 -12.60
N GLY A 151 -5.22 -24.42 -11.78
CA GLY A 151 -6.29 -23.66 -11.07
C GLY A 151 -7.47 -24.58 -10.58
N MET A 152 -8.09 -24.25 -9.43
CA MET A 152 -9.44 -24.60 -8.87
C MET A 152 -9.85 -26.04 -8.40
N LEU A 153 -10.14 -26.14 -7.09
CA LEU A 153 -10.45 -27.36 -6.29
C LEU A 153 -11.94 -27.83 -6.25
N ALA A 154 -12.93 -27.05 -6.71
CA ALA A 154 -14.34 -27.50 -6.71
C ALA A 154 -14.74 -28.22 -8.01
N VAL A 155 -14.21 -27.74 -9.14
CA VAL A 155 -14.22 -28.42 -10.44
C VAL A 155 -13.50 -29.78 -10.32
N GLU A 156 -12.43 -29.81 -9.52
CA GLU A 156 -11.60 -30.99 -9.29
C GLU A 156 -12.40 -32.16 -8.69
N MET A 157 -13.27 -31.91 -7.70
CA MET A 157 -14.05 -32.97 -7.05
C MET A 157 -15.12 -33.57 -7.97
N ARG A 158 -15.75 -32.78 -8.85
CA ARG A 158 -16.70 -33.29 -9.86
C ARG A 158 -15.99 -34.20 -10.86
N SER A 159 -14.75 -33.89 -11.23
CA SER A 159 -13.97 -34.64 -12.22
C SER A 159 -13.43 -35.98 -11.71
N LYS A 160 -13.63 -36.29 -10.42
CA LYS A 160 -13.15 -37.54 -9.85
C LYS A 160 -13.88 -38.76 -10.42
N PRO A 161 -13.18 -39.86 -10.74
CA PRO A 161 -13.77 -41.06 -11.33
C PRO A 161 -14.91 -41.66 -10.51
N GLU A 162 -14.87 -41.45 -9.18
CA GLU A 162 -15.83 -41.95 -8.21
C GLU A 162 -17.26 -41.38 -8.37
N PHE A 163 -17.41 -40.26 -9.08
CA PHE A 163 -18.72 -39.63 -9.33
C PHE A 163 -19.26 -39.83 -10.76
N GLY A 164 -18.58 -40.65 -11.56
CA GLY A 164 -18.96 -40.94 -12.94
C GLY A 164 -18.35 -39.99 -13.97
N LYS A 165 -18.46 -40.35 -15.26
CA LYS A 165 -17.95 -39.51 -16.38
C LYS A 165 -19.02 -38.50 -16.77
N ILE A 166 -18.67 -37.22 -16.73
CA ILE A 166 -19.56 -36.11 -17.11
C ILE A 166 -19.05 -35.53 -18.43
N SER A 167 -19.97 -35.20 -19.35
CA SER A 167 -19.61 -34.51 -20.58
C SER A 167 -19.12 -33.09 -20.29
N THR A 168 -18.29 -32.51 -21.16
CA THR A 168 -17.81 -31.12 -20.99
C THR A 168 -18.98 -30.12 -20.96
N ASP A 169 -20.03 -30.38 -21.74
CA ASP A 169 -21.22 -29.53 -21.80
C ASP A 169 -22.02 -29.57 -20.51
N ASP A 170 -22.30 -30.78 -20.00
CA ASP A 170 -23.00 -30.98 -18.73
C ASP A 170 -22.21 -30.42 -17.54
N ALA A 171 -20.88 -30.54 -17.56
CA ALA A 171 -20.00 -29.94 -16.56
C ALA A 171 -20.12 -28.40 -16.54
N GLY A 172 -20.17 -27.77 -17.72
CA GLY A 172 -20.40 -26.33 -17.84
C GLY A 172 -21.78 -25.90 -17.34
N GLN A 173 -22.83 -26.69 -17.59
CA GLN A 173 -24.18 -26.44 -17.07
C GLN A 173 -24.24 -26.54 -15.55
N ILE A 174 -23.55 -27.51 -14.95
CA ILE A 174 -23.40 -27.65 -13.49
C ILE A 174 -22.69 -26.43 -12.91
N ASP A 175 -21.56 -26.00 -13.50
CA ASP A 175 -20.80 -24.83 -13.05
C ASP A 175 -21.64 -23.55 -13.13
N ALA A 176 -22.46 -23.40 -14.16
CA ALA A 176 -23.38 -22.27 -14.29
C ALA A 176 -24.44 -22.24 -13.17
N CYS A 177 -25.00 -23.40 -12.79
CA CYS A 177 -25.96 -23.49 -11.68
C CYS A 177 -25.29 -23.15 -10.34
N ILE A 178 -24.09 -23.69 -10.09
CA ILE A 178 -23.31 -23.39 -8.87
C ILE A 178 -22.97 -21.90 -8.82
N ARG A 179 -22.52 -21.32 -9.93
CA ARG A 179 -22.23 -19.87 -10.01
C ARG A 179 -23.47 -19.04 -9.69
N LYS A 180 -24.65 -19.39 -10.20
CA LYS A 180 -25.91 -18.70 -9.86
C LYS A 180 -26.24 -18.79 -8.37
N MET A 181 -25.97 -19.93 -7.73
CA MET A 181 -26.14 -20.08 -6.28
C MET A 181 -25.16 -19.22 -5.47
N VAL A 182 -23.88 -19.18 -5.87
CA VAL A 182 -22.85 -18.35 -5.20
C VAL A 182 -23.27 -16.88 -5.18
N TYR A 183 -23.74 -16.36 -6.31
CA TYR A 183 -24.12 -14.96 -6.48
C TYR A 183 -25.62 -14.69 -6.27
N ALA A 184 -26.35 -15.60 -5.61
CA ALA A 184 -27.76 -15.40 -5.33
C ALA A 184 -27.95 -14.21 -4.38
N ASP A 185 -28.80 -13.27 -4.81
CA ASP A 185 -29.20 -12.05 -4.11
C ASP A 185 -30.34 -12.25 -3.09
N SER A 186 -30.95 -13.42 -3.08
CA SER A 186 -32.07 -13.75 -2.21
C SER A 186 -32.19 -15.25 -2.00
N SER A 187 -32.90 -15.64 -0.94
CA SER A 187 -33.19 -17.06 -0.71
C SER A 187 -33.99 -17.66 -1.87
N ALA A 188 -34.87 -16.88 -2.52
CA ALA A 188 -35.66 -17.35 -3.65
C ALA A 188 -34.78 -17.66 -4.87
N SER A 189 -33.87 -16.74 -5.25
CA SER A 189 -32.97 -16.95 -6.40
C SER A 189 -32.02 -18.13 -6.18
N TYR A 190 -31.55 -18.32 -4.93
CA TYR A 190 -30.77 -19.50 -4.55
C TYR A 190 -31.54 -20.80 -4.78
N GLN A 191 -32.78 -20.90 -4.25
CA GLN A 191 -33.58 -22.12 -4.34
C GLN A 191 -33.93 -22.49 -5.79
N THR A 192 -34.17 -21.48 -6.64
CA THR A 192 -34.35 -21.72 -8.08
C THR A 192 -33.11 -22.34 -8.74
N ALA A 193 -31.92 -21.81 -8.44
CA ALA A 193 -30.66 -22.33 -9.00
C ALA A 193 -30.30 -23.72 -8.42
N HIS A 194 -30.59 -23.96 -7.15
CA HIS A 194 -30.43 -25.25 -6.49
C HIS A 194 -31.34 -26.33 -7.09
N GLY A 195 -32.62 -26.02 -7.29
CA GLY A 195 -33.56 -26.91 -7.96
C GLY A 195 -33.13 -27.25 -9.39
N ALA A 196 -32.58 -26.27 -10.13
CA ALA A 196 -32.01 -26.51 -11.45
C ALA A 196 -30.79 -27.44 -11.42
N LEU A 197 -29.89 -27.28 -10.43
CA LEU A 197 -28.77 -28.19 -10.22
C LEU A 197 -29.26 -29.61 -9.94
N LYS A 198 -30.26 -29.77 -9.06
CA LYS A 198 -30.83 -31.06 -8.72
C LYS A 198 -31.38 -31.78 -9.96
N GLY A 199 -32.26 -31.12 -10.72
CA GLY A 199 -32.82 -31.69 -11.94
C GLY A 199 -31.77 -32.04 -12.99
N LEU A 200 -30.71 -31.22 -13.09
CA LEU A 200 -29.57 -31.49 -13.96
C LEU A 200 -28.79 -32.74 -13.52
N CYS A 201 -28.48 -32.85 -12.23
CA CYS A 201 -27.79 -34.02 -11.69
C CYS A 201 -28.60 -35.31 -11.83
N GLU A 202 -29.92 -35.24 -11.65
CA GLU A 202 -30.84 -36.38 -11.86
C GLU A 202 -30.87 -36.80 -13.33
N ARG A 203 -30.90 -35.85 -14.28
CA ARG A 203 -30.87 -36.11 -15.73
C ARG A 203 -29.57 -36.77 -16.18
N ILE A 204 -28.43 -36.32 -15.67
CA ILE A 204 -27.10 -36.82 -16.04
C ILE A 204 -26.78 -38.15 -15.32
N GLY A 205 -27.41 -38.39 -14.17
CA GLY A 205 -27.17 -39.58 -13.35
C GLY A 205 -26.02 -39.43 -12.34
N VAL A 206 -25.66 -38.19 -11.96
CA VAL A 206 -24.54 -37.88 -11.04
C VAL A 206 -25.02 -37.67 -9.61
N PHE A 207 -25.83 -38.61 -9.11
CA PHE A 207 -26.44 -38.54 -7.78
C PHE A 207 -25.41 -38.46 -6.64
N GLY A 208 -24.27 -39.15 -6.79
CA GLY A 208 -23.19 -39.12 -5.79
C GLY A 208 -22.58 -37.73 -5.61
N PHE A 209 -22.39 -36.99 -6.71
CA PHE A 209 -21.95 -35.59 -6.65
C PHE A 209 -23.00 -34.71 -5.98
N PHE A 210 -24.28 -34.86 -6.33
CA PHE A 210 -25.35 -34.07 -5.72
C PHE A 210 -25.47 -34.32 -4.21
N TYR A 211 -25.40 -35.58 -3.77
CA TYR A 211 -25.40 -35.92 -2.34
C TYR A 211 -24.19 -35.33 -1.60
N TYR A 212 -23.01 -35.38 -2.22
CA TYR A 212 -21.83 -34.70 -1.69
C TYR A 212 -22.05 -33.18 -1.60
N PHE A 213 -22.62 -32.58 -2.65
CA PHE A 213 -22.92 -31.15 -2.69
C PHE A 213 -23.88 -30.75 -1.58
N GLU A 214 -24.97 -31.51 -1.37
CA GLU A 214 -25.91 -31.27 -0.28
C GLU A 214 -25.19 -31.20 1.07
N LYS A 215 -24.47 -32.28 1.40
CA LYS A 215 -23.83 -32.44 2.71
C LYS A 215 -22.72 -31.42 2.98
N ASN A 216 -21.94 -31.06 1.95
CA ASN A 216 -20.70 -30.30 2.16
C ASN A 216 -20.82 -28.83 1.75
N TRP A 217 -21.79 -28.48 0.91
CA TRP A 217 -21.98 -27.11 0.41
C TRP A 217 -23.35 -26.57 0.78
N ASN A 218 -24.44 -27.30 0.48
CA ASN A 218 -25.79 -26.82 0.78
C ASN A 218 -26.02 -26.66 2.29
N ASP A 219 -25.48 -27.56 3.12
CA ASP A 219 -25.60 -27.46 4.59
C ASP A 219 -24.83 -26.28 5.21
N CYS A 220 -23.92 -25.63 4.45
CA CYS A 220 -23.11 -24.51 4.95
C CYS A 220 -23.23 -23.24 4.10
N GLN A 221 -24.41 -22.97 3.53
CA GLN A 221 -24.72 -21.80 2.70
C GLN A 221 -24.21 -20.47 3.26
N ASP A 222 -24.28 -20.28 4.58
CA ASP A 222 -23.86 -19.04 5.25
C ASP A 222 -22.35 -18.72 5.04
N ARG A 223 -21.55 -19.71 4.62
CA ARG A 223 -20.11 -19.54 4.36
C ARG A 223 -19.79 -19.07 2.94
N TRP A 224 -20.66 -19.28 1.97
CA TRP A 224 -20.30 -19.07 0.55
C TRP A 224 -21.37 -18.38 -0.31
N VAL A 225 -22.64 -18.33 0.12
CA VAL A 225 -23.73 -17.67 -0.63
C VAL A 225 -23.76 -16.17 -0.34
N MET A 226 -23.84 -15.34 -1.39
CA MET A 226 -23.67 -13.88 -1.29
C MET A 226 -24.68 -13.20 -0.38
N HIS A 227 -25.99 -13.38 -0.58
CA HIS A 227 -27.00 -12.68 0.25
C HIS A 227 -26.97 -13.06 1.73
N ARG A 228 -26.52 -14.28 2.06
CA ARG A 228 -26.39 -14.73 3.46
C ARG A 228 -25.16 -14.15 4.16
N ARG A 229 -24.23 -13.60 3.39
CA ARG A 229 -22.97 -13.02 3.85
C ARG A 229 -22.98 -11.49 3.80
N ALA A 230 -24.08 -10.89 3.33
CA ALA A 230 -24.19 -9.43 3.16
C ALA A 230 -23.98 -8.67 4.49
N ASP A 231 -24.37 -9.29 5.61
CA ASP A 231 -24.23 -8.69 6.95
C ASP A 231 -22.90 -9.04 7.64
N LEU A 232 -21.98 -9.74 6.95
CA LEU A 232 -20.67 -10.10 7.49
C LEU A 232 -19.60 -9.10 7.06
N SER A 233 -18.68 -8.78 7.97
CA SER A 233 -17.48 -7.99 7.69
C SER A 233 -16.50 -8.78 6.80
N HIS A 234 -16.69 -8.73 5.48
CA HIS A 234 -15.85 -9.44 4.52
C HIS A 234 -14.86 -8.54 3.79
N PHE A 235 -14.85 -7.22 4.03
CA PHE A 235 -13.94 -6.24 3.43
C PHE A 235 -13.84 -6.36 1.90
N SER A 236 -14.98 -6.56 1.24
CA SER A 236 -15.08 -6.84 -0.22
C SER A 236 -14.21 -8.04 -0.70
N ASN A 237 -13.77 -8.90 0.21
CA ASN A 237 -13.00 -10.09 -0.10
C ASN A 237 -13.93 -11.30 -0.36
N HIS A 238 -14.51 -11.31 -1.55
CA HIS A 238 -15.40 -12.39 -1.98
C HIS A 238 -14.67 -13.53 -2.72
N THR A 239 -13.37 -13.38 -2.96
CA THR A 239 -12.60 -14.27 -3.83
C THR A 239 -11.42 -14.89 -3.10
N ASN A 240 -11.11 -16.14 -3.43
CA ASN A 240 -9.93 -16.82 -2.93
C ASN A 240 -8.63 -16.42 -3.65
N ASN A 241 -8.66 -15.48 -4.61
CA ASN A 241 -7.51 -15.02 -5.41
C ASN A 241 -6.25 -14.73 -4.58
N ARG A 242 -6.41 -14.13 -3.39
CA ARG A 242 -5.26 -13.86 -2.50
C ARG A 242 -4.63 -15.14 -1.97
N LEU A 243 -5.45 -16.12 -1.60
CA LEU A 243 -5.01 -17.43 -1.12
C LEU A 243 -4.45 -18.27 -2.28
N GLU A 244 -5.12 -18.29 -3.42
CA GLU A 244 -4.64 -18.99 -4.61
C GLU A 244 -3.32 -18.42 -5.11
N SER A 245 -3.16 -17.08 -5.10
CA SER A 245 -1.88 -16.45 -5.44
C SER A 245 -0.78 -16.80 -4.44
N PHE A 246 -1.10 -16.85 -3.15
CA PHE A 246 -0.15 -17.28 -2.12
C PHE A 246 0.28 -18.74 -2.33
N PHE A 247 -0.68 -19.64 -2.51
CA PHE A 247 -0.40 -21.05 -2.76
C PHE A 247 0.30 -21.27 -4.10
N GLY A 248 0.01 -20.49 -5.13
CA GLY A 248 0.72 -20.52 -6.41
C GLY A 248 2.21 -20.24 -6.21
N LYS A 249 2.54 -19.13 -5.55
CA LYS A 249 3.94 -18.78 -5.25
C LYS A 249 4.66 -19.80 -4.37
N LEU A 250 3.93 -20.44 -3.46
CA LEU A 250 4.45 -21.50 -2.62
C LEU A 250 4.78 -22.76 -3.45
N LYS A 251 3.86 -23.15 -4.33
CA LYS A 251 4.01 -24.28 -5.25
C LYS A 251 5.08 -24.04 -6.32
N ASP A 252 5.32 -22.80 -6.74
CA ASP A 252 6.42 -22.46 -7.65
C ASP A 252 7.79 -22.82 -7.08
N GLY A 253 7.93 -22.87 -5.75
CA GLY A 253 9.18 -23.17 -5.05
C GLY A 253 9.25 -24.56 -4.42
N VAL A 254 8.16 -25.33 -4.44
CA VAL A 254 8.07 -26.64 -3.79
C VAL A 254 7.31 -27.63 -4.67
N ASP A 255 7.94 -28.77 -4.98
CA ASP A 255 7.32 -29.87 -5.72
C ASP A 255 7.39 -31.21 -4.97
N GLY A 256 6.52 -32.15 -5.35
CA GLY A 256 6.35 -33.43 -4.67
C GLY A 256 7.50 -34.43 -4.86
N SER A 257 8.45 -34.14 -5.76
CA SER A 257 9.66 -34.95 -5.97
C SER A 257 10.86 -34.47 -5.14
N MET A 258 10.73 -33.32 -4.46
CA MET A 258 11.79 -32.78 -3.61
C MET A 258 12.06 -33.64 -2.39
N ALA A 259 13.35 -33.79 -2.04
CA ALA A 259 13.72 -34.34 -0.75
C ALA A 259 13.23 -33.43 0.39
N MET A 260 12.85 -34.01 1.53
CA MET A 260 12.30 -33.27 2.67
C MET A 260 13.21 -32.11 3.13
N SER A 261 14.53 -32.32 3.14
CA SER A 261 15.51 -31.28 3.49
C SER A 261 15.53 -30.10 2.51
N GLN A 262 15.32 -30.36 1.22
CA GLN A 262 15.22 -29.33 0.19
C GLN A 262 13.90 -28.57 0.28
N CYS A 263 12.80 -29.28 0.53
CA CYS A 263 11.48 -28.70 0.75
C CYS A 263 11.51 -27.72 1.95
N ILE A 264 12.03 -28.15 3.10
CA ILE A 264 12.18 -27.27 4.29
C ILE A 264 13.03 -26.04 3.97
N LYS A 265 14.14 -26.21 3.26
CA LYS A 265 15.01 -25.09 2.86
C LYS A 265 14.27 -24.10 1.94
N ALA A 266 13.48 -24.59 0.99
CA ALA A 266 12.68 -23.76 0.09
C ALA A 266 11.60 -22.97 0.86
N LEU A 267 10.88 -23.63 1.78
CA LEU A 267 9.86 -23.00 2.61
C LEU A 267 10.43 -21.88 3.49
N VAL A 268 11.54 -22.14 4.19
CA VAL A 268 12.20 -21.12 5.04
C VAL A 268 12.73 -19.95 4.20
N THR A 269 13.21 -20.22 2.98
CA THR A 269 13.68 -19.16 2.08
C THR A 269 12.53 -18.31 1.57
N PHE A 270 11.41 -18.93 1.21
CA PHE A 270 10.19 -18.24 0.83
C PHE A 270 9.66 -17.34 1.96
N ASP A 271 9.57 -17.88 3.18
CA ASP A 271 9.11 -17.14 4.35
C ASP A 271 9.99 -15.91 4.63
N ARG A 272 11.32 -16.10 4.69
CA ARG A 272 12.28 -14.99 4.83
C ARG A 272 12.16 -13.95 3.74
N ARG A 273 11.89 -14.36 2.49
CA ARG A 273 11.67 -13.41 1.39
C ARG A 273 10.41 -12.58 1.63
N VAL A 274 9.31 -13.20 2.01
CA VAL A 274 8.04 -12.52 2.31
C VAL A 274 8.22 -11.55 3.49
N GLU A 275 8.92 -11.97 4.55
CA GLU A 275 9.26 -11.13 5.70
C GLU A 275 10.11 -9.92 5.29
N ASN A 276 11.11 -10.14 4.40
CA ASN A 276 11.94 -9.06 3.87
C ASN A 276 11.16 -8.10 2.98
N GLU A 277 10.26 -8.59 2.12
CA GLU A 277 9.39 -7.75 1.28
C GLU A 277 8.39 -6.95 2.13
N TYR A 278 7.84 -7.55 3.18
CA TYR A 278 7.00 -6.86 4.17
C TYR A 278 7.80 -5.78 4.88
N GLY A 279 8.99 -6.14 5.36
CA GLY A 279 9.90 -5.22 6.01
C GLY A 279 10.34 -4.06 5.17
N TYR A 280 10.63 -4.34 3.90
CA TYR A 280 10.92 -3.33 2.90
C TYR A 280 9.75 -2.37 2.75
N ARG A 281 8.52 -2.88 2.58
CA ARG A 281 7.32 -2.03 2.44
C ARG A 281 7.07 -1.19 3.68
N HIS A 282 7.23 -1.76 4.87
CA HIS A 282 7.04 -1.06 6.14
C HIS A 282 8.14 -0.01 6.41
N ALA A 283 9.39 -0.32 6.08
CA ALA A 283 10.50 0.62 6.24
C ALA A 283 10.58 1.65 5.10
N ARG A 284 9.80 1.47 4.02
CA ARG A 284 9.82 2.35 2.86
C ARG A 284 9.18 3.68 3.21
N ILE A 285 10.02 4.69 3.41
CA ILE A 285 9.60 6.06 3.67
C ILE A 285 9.10 6.72 2.38
N GLY A 286 7.91 7.32 2.45
CA GLY A 286 7.27 8.09 1.39
C GLY A 286 5.78 8.28 1.64
N GLN A 287 5.11 8.91 0.68
CA GLN A 287 3.67 9.15 0.73
C GLN A 287 3.02 8.60 -0.55
N PHE A 288 1.88 7.93 -0.39
CA PHE A 288 1.01 7.63 -1.52
C PHE A 288 0.30 8.90 -1.98
N VAL A 289 0.34 9.15 -3.29
CA VAL A 289 -0.40 10.23 -3.91
C VAL A 289 -1.23 9.69 -5.06
N ASN A 290 -2.40 10.27 -5.24
CA ASN A 290 -3.20 10.09 -6.44
C ASN A 290 -3.47 11.45 -7.06
N SER A 291 -3.06 11.66 -8.32
CA SER A 291 -3.27 12.96 -9.00
C SER A 291 -4.73 13.24 -9.32
N ASN A 292 -5.57 12.20 -9.33
CA ASN A 292 -6.98 12.32 -9.61
C ASN A 292 -7.80 12.62 -8.34
N TYR A 293 -7.17 12.58 -7.16
CA TYR A 293 -7.84 12.87 -5.90
C TYR A 293 -7.83 14.38 -5.65
N ASP A 294 -8.98 14.90 -5.23
CA ASP A 294 -9.09 16.23 -4.63
C ASP A 294 -8.40 16.27 -3.26
N ASP A 295 -8.41 17.43 -2.60
CA ASP A 295 -7.72 17.62 -1.33
C ASP A 295 -8.27 16.69 -0.22
N GLU A 296 -9.57 16.40 -0.23
CA GLU A 296 -10.22 15.50 0.74
C GLU A 296 -9.79 14.05 0.52
N MET A 297 -9.89 13.54 -0.70
CA MET A 297 -9.45 12.18 -1.01
C MET A 297 -7.92 12.03 -0.87
N ALA A 298 -7.15 13.09 -1.13
CA ALA A 298 -5.72 13.11 -0.86
C ALA A 298 -5.42 13.03 0.64
N ASN A 299 -6.27 13.62 1.50
CA ASN A 299 -6.18 13.45 2.94
C ASN A 299 -6.55 12.02 3.36
N VAL A 300 -7.61 11.43 2.81
CA VAL A 300 -7.95 10.01 3.05
C VAL A 300 -6.76 9.11 2.71
N LEU A 301 -6.12 9.31 1.56
CA LEU A 301 -4.95 8.52 1.14
C LEU A 301 -3.71 8.74 2.01
N ARG A 302 -3.63 9.85 2.76
CA ARG A 302 -2.53 10.09 3.73
C ARG A 302 -2.64 9.21 4.96
N PHE A 303 -3.87 8.94 5.40
CA PHE A 303 -4.15 8.21 6.63
C PHE A 303 -4.53 6.74 6.36
N THR A 304 -4.69 6.35 5.09
CA THR A 304 -5.14 5.01 4.72
C THR A 304 -4.28 4.38 3.63
N THR A 305 -4.48 3.09 3.39
CA THR A 305 -3.83 2.40 2.27
C THR A 305 -4.50 2.77 0.94
N PRO A 306 -3.80 2.66 -0.20
CA PRO A 306 -4.40 2.85 -1.52
C PRO A 306 -5.61 1.94 -1.80
N TYR A 307 -5.70 0.80 -1.11
CA TYR A 307 -6.85 -0.11 -1.20
C TYR A 307 -8.10 0.49 -0.53
N VAL A 308 -7.96 0.95 0.72
CA VAL A 308 -9.04 1.61 1.48
C VAL A 308 -9.48 2.89 0.75
N ALA A 309 -8.52 3.75 0.39
CA ALA A 309 -8.81 5.00 -0.31
C ALA A 309 -9.52 4.77 -1.67
N GLY A 310 -9.29 3.64 -2.35
CA GLY A 310 -9.98 3.31 -3.59
C GLY A 310 -11.42 2.80 -3.40
N HIS A 311 -11.77 2.29 -2.22
CA HIS A 311 -13.17 1.97 -1.89
C HIS A 311 -13.93 3.22 -1.47
N VAL A 312 -13.30 4.04 -0.62
CA VAL A 312 -13.85 5.33 -0.19
C VAL A 312 -14.08 6.25 -1.38
N GLU A 313 -13.17 6.31 -2.36
CA GLU A 313 -13.32 7.09 -3.60
C GLU A 313 -14.66 6.83 -4.30
N LYS A 314 -15.11 5.57 -4.36
CA LYS A 314 -16.35 5.18 -5.05
C LYS A 314 -17.59 5.67 -4.30
N GLU A 315 -17.59 5.55 -2.98
CA GLU A 315 -18.70 6.02 -2.15
C GLU A 315 -18.72 7.55 -2.08
N TYR A 316 -17.55 8.19 -2.05
CA TYR A 316 -17.38 9.64 -2.12
C TYR A 316 -17.90 10.21 -3.45
N ALA A 317 -17.54 9.60 -4.58
CA ALA A 317 -18.04 10.03 -5.89
C ALA A 317 -19.57 9.88 -5.97
N ARG A 318 -20.11 8.76 -5.48
CA ARG A 318 -21.56 8.54 -5.43
C ARG A 318 -22.28 9.58 -4.59
N ALA A 319 -21.75 9.89 -3.41
CA ALA A 319 -22.26 10.91 -2.50
C ALA A 319 -22.35 12.28 -3.20
N LEU A 320 -21.27 12.71 -3.85
CA LEU A 320 -21.24 13.96 -4.61
C LEU A 320 -22.24 13.99 -5.78
N ASP A 321 -22.52 12.85 -6.41
CA ASP A 321 -23.51 12.72 -7.49
C ASP A 321 -24.95 12.59 -6.96
N SER A 322 -25.14 12.25 -5.68
CA SER A 322 -26.44 11.97 -5.03
C SER A 322 -26.95 13.08 -4.13
N VAL A 323 -26.42 14.30 -4.27
CA VAL A 323 -26.92 15.47 -3.54
C VAL A 323 -28.43 15.59 -3.76
N ASP A 324 -29.18 15.70 -2.66
CA ASP A 324 -30.65 15.75 -2.59
C ASP A 324 -31.42 14.43 -2.84
N ILE A 325 -30.75 13.28 -2.99
CA ILE A 325 -31.43 11.97 -3.07
C ILE A 325 -31.85 11.47 -1.67
N TYR A 326 -31.06 11.78 -0.66
CA TYR A 326 -31.24 11.29 0.70
C TYR A 326 -31.80 12.37 1.62
N ASN A 327 -32.82 11.99 2.39
CA ASN A 327 -33.37 12.77 3.48
C ASN A 327 -32.93 12.15 4.81
N PHE A 328 -32.35 12.97 5.68
CA PHE A 328 -31.86 12.55 6.99
C PHE A 328 -32.82 13.02 8.08
N VAL A 329 -33.41 12.07 8.80
CA VAL A 329 -34.34 12.34 9.89
C VAL A 329 -33.73 11.82 11.18
N ARG A 330 -33.51 12.70 12.16
CA ARG A 330 -33.00 12.31 13.49
C ARG A 330 -34.13 11.71 14.31
N ASP A 331 -33.82 10.68 15.10
CA ASP A 331 -34.75 10.15 16.08
C ASP A 331 -34.92 11.14 17.25
N ASP A 332 -36.17 11.30 17.72
CA ASP A 332 -36.50 12.23 18.79
C ASP A 332 -36.05 11.74 20.18
N GLN A 333 -35.85 10.42 20.33
CA GLN A 333 -35.43 9.76 21.58
C GLN A 333 -33.92 9.54 21.63
N ASP A 334 -33.30 9.20 20.49
CA ASP A 334 -31.86 9.12 20.34
C ASP A 334 -31.36 10.06 19.24
N LEU A 335 -30.89 11.25 19.65
CA LEU A 335 -30.41 12.27 18.73
C LEU A 335 -29.19 11.85 17.90
N HIS A 336 -28.49 10.79 18.31
CA HIS A 336 -27.38 10.21 17.55
C HIS A 336 -27.84 9.28 16.44
N ASP A 337 -29.10 8.84 16.48
CA ASP A 337 -29.70 7.96 15.49
C ASP A 337 -30.32 8.77 14.35
N VAL A 338 -29.87 8.49 13.13
CA VAL A 338 -30.23 9.20 11.91
C VAL A 338 -30.79 8.20 10.91
N HIS A 339 -32.08 8.33 10.63
CA HIS A 339 -32.76 7.57 9.60
C HIS A 339 -32.47 8.18 8.23
N VAL A 340 -31.84 7.38 7.37
CA VAL A 340 -31.54 7.73 5.99
C VAL A 340 -32.67 7.24 5.09
N LEU A 341 -33.47 8.17 4.61
CA LEU A 341 -34.60 7.94 3.71
C LEU A 341 -34.23 8.36 2.28
N GLY A 342 -34.77 7.69 1.27
CA GLY A 342 -34.41 7.92 -0.13
C GLY A 342 -33.48 6.84 -0.70
N GLY A 343 -33.47 6.69 -2.02
CA GLY A 343 -32.84 5.54 -2.69
C GLY A 343 -33.71 4.27 -2.69
N HIS A 344 -33.08 3.09 -2.86
CA HIS A 344 -33.78 1.80 -3.01
C HIS A 344 -34.23 1.15 -1.69
N LYS A 345 -33.48 1.39 -0.59
CA LYS A 345 -33.73 0.78 0.72
C LYS A 345 -33.39 1.79 1.81
N PRO A 346 -34.23 1.95 2.86
CA PRO A 346 -33.90 2.81 3.99
C PRO A 346 -32.77 2.23 4.82
N HIS A 347 -31.98 3.11 5.43
CA HIS A 347 -30.86 2.76 6.28
C HIS A 347 -30.88 3.59 7.57
N GLN A 348 -30.13 3.13 8.56
CA GLN A 348 -29.94 3.77 9.85
C GLN A 348 -28.46 4.11 9.99
N LEU A 349 -28.17 5.33 10.42
CA LEU A 349 -26.84 5.89 10.56
C LEU A 349 -26.70 6.46 11.96
N ARG A 350 -25.54 6.26 12.57
CA ARG A 350 -25.17 6.88 13.84
C ARG A 350 -24.20 8.01 13.61
N ASP A 351 -24.35 9.14 14.29
CA ASP A 351 -23.45 10.30 14.13
C ASP A 351 -22.33 10.38 15.18
N ASP A 352 -22.32 9.50 16.17
CA ASP A 352 -21.29 9.39 17.20
C ASP A 352 -20.15 8.43 16.81
N ASP A 353 -20.48 7.29 16.22
CA ASP A 353 -19.52 6.30 15.70
C ASP A 353 -19.48 6.23 14.16
N TRP A 354 -20.31 7.04 13.50
CA TRP A 354 -20.43 7.11 12.03
C TRP A 354 -20.88 5.80 11.36
N GLY A 355 -21.32 4.80 12.13
CA GLY A 355 -21.77 3.51 11.63
C GLY A 355 -23.07 3.63 10.83
N CYS A 356 -23.19 2.85 9.76
CA CYS A 356 -24.41 2.76 8.95
C CYS A 356 -24.81 1.30 8.71
N THR A 357 -26.12 1.02 8.66
CA THR A 357 -26.68 -0.32 8.38
C THR A 357 -26.69 -0.69 6.90
N CYS A 358 -26.06 0.11 6.03
CA CYS A 358 -25.90 -0.26 4.63
C CYS A 358 -24.82 -1.33 4.45
N GLU A 359 -24.98 -2.20 3.45
CA GLU A 359 -24.07 -3.32 3.17
C GLU A 359 -22.60 -2.87 3.10
N PHE A 360 -22.33 -1.71 2.50
CA PHE A 360 -20.97 -1.18 2.42
C PHE A 360 -20.37 -0.91 3.80
N SER A 361 -21.08 -0.18 4.67
CA SER A 361 -20.59 0.17 6.01
C SER A 361 -20.43 -1.07 6.87
N VAL A 362 -21.39 -2.01 6.83
CA VAL A 362 -21.34 -3.27 7.60
C VAL A 362 -20.19 -4.16 7.11
N SER A 363 -19.99 -4.28 5.80
CA SER A 363 -18.98 -5.18 5.24
C SER A 363 -17.56 -4.61 5.28
N MET A 364 -17.40 -3.29 5.14
CA MET A 364 -16.10 -2.63 5.04
C MET A 364 -15.66 -1.92 6.32
N TRP A 365 -16.59 -1.54 7.20
CA TRP A 365 -16.32 -0.65 8.34
C TRP A 365 -15.65 0.67 7.92
N LEU A 366 -16.11 1.21 6.79
CA LEU A 366 -15.61 2.47 6.22
C LEU A 366 -16.79 3.43 5.98
N PRO A 367 -16.53 4.74 5.93
CA PRO A 367 -17.54 5.74 5.59
C PRO A 367 -18.23 5.43 4.26
N CYS A 368 -19.53 5.14 4.34
CA CYS A 368 -20.37 4.94 3.17
C CYS A 368 -20.88 6.28 2.62
N ARG A 369 -21.49 6.27 1.44
CA ARG A 369 -22.04 7.50 0.83
C ARG A 369 -23.02 8.24 1.75
N HIS A 370 -23.82 7.53 2.55
CA HIS A 370 -24.79 8.15 3.46
C HIS A 370 -24.10 8.95 4.57
N VAL A 371 -22.98 8.46 5.10
CA VAL A 371 -22.16 9.17 6.09
C VAL A 371 -21.55 10.42 5.48
N ILE A 372 -21.05 10.31 4.24
CA ILE A 372 -20.42 11.41 3.51
C ILE A 372 -21.44 12.51 3.19
N ASP A 373 -22.65 12.14 2.75
CA ASP A 373 -23.74 13.07 2.43
C ASP A 373 -24.34 13.75 3.66
N CYS A 374 -24.45 13.03 4.78
CA CYS A 374 -24.93 13.58 6.05
C CYS A 374 -24.00 14.68 6.60
N LEU A 375 -22.75 14.77 6.12
CA LEU A 375 -21.71 15.69 6.62
C LEU A 375 -21.25 16.72 5.57
N PRO A 376 -22.02 17.78 5.29
CA PRO A 376 -21.56 18.82 4.38
C PRO A 376 -20.40 19.67 4.95
N ASN A 377 -20.26 19.81 6.28
CA ASN A 377 -19.36 20.82 6.89
C ASN A 377 -18.20 20.30 7.78
N ASP A 378 -18.15 19.03 8.19
CA ASP A 378 -17.08 18.51 9.07
C ASP A 378 -16.56 17.12 8.65
N ARG A 379 -16.18 17.00 7.38
CA ARG A 379 -15.72 15.72 6.78
C ARG A 379 -14.42 15.21 7.40
N ILE A 380 -13.55 16.10 7.92
CA ILE A 380 -12.21 15.78 8.44
C ILE A 380 -12.27 15.02 9.79
N GLY A 381 -13.26 15.29 10.64
CA GLY A 381 -13.43 14.62 11.94
C GLY A 381 -13.77 13.13 11.81
N CYS A 382 -14.66 12.79 10.89
CA CYS A 382 -15.07 11.40 10.60
C CYS A 382 -13.87 10.54 10.16
N TRP A 383 -12.99 11.04 9.29
CA TRP A 383 -11.83 10.26 8.82
C TRP A 383 -10.83 9.93 9.93
N ARG A 384 -10.70 10.78 10.96
CA ARG A 384 -9.82 10.51 12.10
C ARG A 384 -10.37 9.41 13.01
N ALA A 385 -11.69 9.36 13.20
CA ALA A 385 -12.34 8.30 13.97
C ALA A 385 -12.09 6.92 13.33
N TYR A 386 -12.29 6.78 12.02
CA TYR A 386 -12.04 5.52 11.31
C TYR A 386 -10.56 5.16 11.14
N SER A 387 -9.66 6.14 11.10
CA SER A 387 -8.22 5.87 10.94
C SER A 387 -7.59 5.22 12.17
N MET A 388 -8.20 5.34 13.36
CA MET A 388 -7.68 4.72 14.57
C MET A 388 -7.96 3.21 14.62
N ASP A 389 -8.98 2.73 13.92
CA ASP A 389 -9.39 1.32 13.93
C ASP A 389 -8.92 0.53 12.67
N ALA A 390 -8.45 1.23 11.63
CA ALA A 390 -8.05 0.65 10.34
C ALA A 390 -6.58 0.16 10.25
N ASP A 391 -5.82 0.20 11.36
CA ASP A 391 -4.42 -0.26 11.43
C ASP A 391 -4.27 -1.81 11.50
N CYS A 392 -5.30 -2.58 11.10
CA CYS A 392 -5.32 -4.04 11.17
C CYS A 392 -4.99 -4.76 9.84
#